data_AF-A0AAN7UR56-F1
#
_entry.id   AF-A0AAN7UR56-F1
#
_cell.length_a   1.000
_cell.length_b   1.000
_cell.length_c   1.000
_cell.angle_alpha   90.00
_cell.angle_beta   90.00
_cell.angle_gamma   90.00
#
_symmetry.space_group_name_H-M   'P 1'
#
loop_
_entity.id
_entity.type
_entity.pdbx_description
1 polymer ?
#
loop_
_entity_poly.entity_id
_entity_poly.type
_entity_poly.pdbx_seq_one_letter_code
_entity_poly.pdbx_strand_id
1 'polypeptide(L)' 'MRLLQTTSSNLETFIDPPRDGPKHAVLSHTWGKQEILFEDWQSSDVKALSEKAGWSKVMKSCAQAKKDSFKYI' A
#
# COMPACT_ATOMS: atom_id res chain seq x y z
N MET A 1 -4.80 -12.63 -1.16
CA MET A 1 -4.34 -11.30 -1.68
C MET A 1 -3.64 -10.53 -0.56
N ARG A 2 -2.76 -9.57 -0.88
CA ARG A 2 -2.12 -8.68 0.09
C ARG A 2 -2.55 -7.25 -0.20
N LEU A 3 -2.95 -6.51 0.82
CA LEU A 3 -3.44 -5.13 0.69
C LEU A 3 -2.83 -4.25 1.76
N LEU A 4 -2.67 -2.97 1.44
CA LEU A 4 -2.15 -1.98 2.36
C LEU A 4 -3.28 -1.20 3.01
N GLN A 5 -3.32 -1.18 4.34
CA GLN A 5 -4.34 -0.42 5.06
C GLN A 5 -4.07 1.09 4.97
N THR A 6 -5.06 1.88 4.54
CA THR A 6 -4.88 3.31 4.24
C THR A 6 -4.56 4.20 5.43
N THR A 7 -4.84 3.74 6.66
CA THR A 7 -4.66 4.53 7.89
C THR A 7 -3.40 4.17 8.66
N SER A 8 -3.11 2.87 8.81
CA SER A 8 -1.90 2.41 9.51
C SER A 8 -0.71 2.19 8.58
N SER A 9 -0.92 2.16 7.26
CA SER A 9 0.10 1.75 6.30
C SER A 9 0.68 0.36 6.60
N ASN A 10 -0.12 -0.50 7.26
CA ASN A 10 0.23 -1.89 7.51
C ASN A 10 -0.18 -2.76 6.34
N LEU A 11 0.68 -3.71 6.00
CA LEU A 11 0.41 -4.69 4.96
C LEU A 11 -0.34 -5.88 5.56
N GLU A 12 -1.57 -6.11 5.11
CA GLU A 12 -2.43 -7.20 5.56
C GLU A 12 -2.49 -8.31 4.50
N THR A 13 -2.46 -9.56 4.96
CA THR A 13 -2.58 -10.73 4.08
C THR A 13 -3.95 -11.38 4.26
N PHE A 14 -4.70 -11.49 3.18
CA PHE A 14 -5.99 -12.17 3.10
C PHE A 14 -5.79 -13.54 2.46
N ILE A 15 -5.78 -14.60 3.28
CA ILE A 15 -5.55 -15.98 2.85
C ILE A 15 -6.80 -16.55 2.17
N ASP A 16 -7.98 -16.34 2.76
CA ASP A 16 -9.29 -16.74 2.21
C ASP A 16 -10.24 -15.54 2.11
N PRO A 17 -10.08 -14.69 1.08
CA PRO A 17 -10.96 -13.54 0.91
C PRO A 17 -12.39 -13.98 0.52
N PRO A 18 -13.41 -13.20 0.88
CA PRO A 18 -14.77 -13.42 0.37
C PRO A 18 -14.81 -13.36 -1.16
N ARG A 19 -15.88 -13.89 -1.77
CA ARG A 19 -16.00 -14.06 -3.24
C ARG A 19 -15.68 -12.80 -4.05
N ASP A 20 -16.08 -11.63 -3.54
CA ASP A 20 -15.86 -10.32 -4.18
C ASP A 20 -14.59 -9.59 -3.68
N GLY A 21 -13.89 -10.18 -2.71
CA GLY A 21 -12.74 -9.59 -2.03
C GLY A 21 -13.08 -8.39 -1.13
N PRO A 22 -12.15 -7.97 -0.26
CA PRO A 22 -12.26 -6.69 0.43
C PRO A 22 -12.25 -5.53 -0.57
N LYS A 23 -13.12 -4.54 -0.36
CA LYS A 23 -13.12 -3.30 -1.15
C LYS A 23 -11.80 -2.56 -0.96
N HIS A 24 -11.06 -2.40 -2.05
CA HIS A 24 -9.78 -1.70 -2.09
C HIS A 24 -9.71 -0.81 -3.33
N ALA A 25 -8.92 0.26 -3.24
CA ALA A 25 -8.55 1.04 -4.41
C ALA A 25 -7.26 0.46 -5.02
N VAL A 26 -7.04 0.64 -6.31
CA VAL A 26 -5.82 0.13 -6.96
C VAL A 26 -4.79 1.24 -7.01
N LEU A 27 -3.60 0.98 -6.45
CA LEU A 27 -2.44 1.82 -6.68
C LEU A 27 -2.02 1.71 -8.15
N SER A 28 -2.18 2.79 -8.91
CA SER A 28 -1.72 2.83 -10.31
C SER A 28 -0.22 2.52 -10.38
N HIS A 29 0.17 1.48 -11.10
CA HIS A 29 1.56 1.09 -11.26
C HIS A 29 2.20 1.95 -12.37
N THR A 30 3.26 2.67 -12.02
CA THR A 30 4.08 3.42 -12.98
C THR A 30 5.52 3.08 -12.66
N TRP A 31 6.16 2.32 -13.55
CA TRP A 31 7.56 1.93 -13.43
C TRP A 31 8.43 3.18 -13.23
N GLY A 32 9.22 3.20 -12.16
CA GLY A 32 10.05 4.35 -11.78
C GLY A 32 11.26 3.92 -10.99
N LYS A 33 12.23 4.83 -10.82
CA LYS A 33 13.37 4.57 -9.93
C LYS A 33 12.89 4.55 -8.48
N GLN A 34 13.39 3.61 -7.68
CA GLN A 34 13.09 3.44 -6.25
C GLN A 34 11.62 3.09 -5.95
N GLU A 35 11.09 2.07 -6.63
CA GLU A 35 9.86 1.41 -6.20
C GLU A 35 10.02 0.82 -4.79
N ILE A 36 8.90 0.79 -4.07
CA ILE A 36 8.83 0.14 -2.77
C ILE A 36 8.50 -1.33 -3.04
N LEU A 37 9.42 -2.21 -2.67
CA LEU A 37 9.23 -3.66 -2.76
C LEU A 37 8.52 -4.17 -1.51
N PHE A 38 7.99 -5.39 -1.63
CA PHE A 38 7.41 -6.11 -0.49
C PHE A 38 8.41 -6.29 0.65
N GLU A 39 9.66 -6.66 0.32
CA GLU A 39 10.73 -6.85 1.31
C GLU A 39 11.06 -5.55 2.04
N ASP A 40 11.03 -4.42 1.33
CA ASP A 40 11.21 -3.10 1.96
C ASP A 40 10.14 -2.87 3.03
N TRP A 41 8.87 -3.18 2.70
CA TRP A 41 7.73 -3.02 3.61
C TRP A 41 7.80 -3.95 4.83
N GLN A 42 8.41 -5.13 4.68
CA GLN A 42 8.58 -6.10 5.77
C GLN A 42 9.76 -5.77 6.69
N SER A 43 10.80 -5.11 6.18
CA SER A 43 12.03 -4.84 6.93
C SER A 43 11.82 -3.96 8.17
N SER A 44 10.65 -3.32 8.31
CA SER A 44 10.31 -2.37 9.39
C SER A 44 11.25 -1.16 9.50
N ASP A 45 12.17 -0.99 8.56
CA ASP A 45 13.00 0.21 8.45
C ASP A 45 12.22 1.31 7.73
N VAL A 46 11.31 1.91 8.48
CA VAL A 46 10.47 3.03 8.03
C VAL A 46 11.33 4.19 7.53
N LYS A 47 12.55 4.35 8.05
CA LYS A 47 13.45 5.44 7.67
C LYS A 47 13.97 5.23 6.25
N ALA A 48 14.53 4.05 5.97
CA ALA A 48 14.98 3.69 4.62
C ALA A 48 13.83 3.64 3.61
N LEU A 49 12.64 3.19 4.02
CA LEU A 49 11.42 3.23 3.21
C LEU A 49 11.04 4.66 2.83
N SER A 50 11.06 5.59 3.80
CA SER A 50 10.64 6.98 3.59
C SER A 50 11.53 7.76 2.62
N GLU A 51 12.78 7.32 2.44
CA GLU A 51 13.75 7.92 1.52
C GLU A 51 13.56 7.47 0.07
N LYS A 52 12.80 6.39 -0.18
CA LYS A 52 12.51 5.93 -1.54
C LYS A 52 11.47 6.82 -2.21
N ALA A 53 11.72 7.20 -3.47
CA ALA A 53 10.77 8.01 -4.25
C ALA A 53 9.35 7.38 -4.32
N GLY A 54 9.25 6.05 -4.30
CA GLY A 54 7.97 5.34 -4.27
C GLY A 54 7.13 5.57 -3.01
N TRP A 55 7.74 5.92 -1.87
CA TRP A 55 7.03 6.11 -0.60
C TRP A 55 5.98 7.22 -0.68
N SER A 56 6.36 8.37 -1.25
CA SER A 56 5.46 9.51 -1.42
C SER A 56 4.21 9.13 -2.22
N LYS A 57 4.39 8.29 -3.25
CA LYS A 57 3.28 7.81 -4.08
C LYS A 57 2.34 6.89 -3.31
N VAL A 58 2.88 5.94 -2.55
CA VAL A 58 2.08 5.02 -1.72
C VAL A 58 1.28 5.82 -0.69
N MET A 59 1.92 6.75 0.02
CA MET A 59 1.24 7.57 1.03
C MET A 59 0.16 8.48 0.43
N LYS A 60 0.41 9.11 -0.73
CA LYS A 60 -0.61 9.90 -1.44
C LYS A 60 -1.79 9.04 -1.89
N SER A 61 -1.52 7.81 -2.31
CA SER A 61 -2.56 6.88 -2.74
C SER A 61 -3.39 6.38 -1.55
N CYS A 62 -2.75 6.10 -0.41
CA CYS A 62 -3.47 5.82 0.85
C CYS A 62 -4.39 6.99 1.23
N ALA A 63 -3.88 8.22 1.15
CA ALA A 63 -4.65 9.42 1.46
C ALA A 63 -5.84 9.61 0.50
N GLN A 64 -5.64 9.36 -0.80
CA GLN A 64 -6.71 9.44 -1.79
C GLN A 64 -7.77 8.35 -1.57
N ALA A 65 -7.35 7.10 -1.42
CA ALA A 65 -8.24 5.97 -1.13
C ALA A 65 -9.06 6.21 0.15
N LYS A 66 -8.46 6.80 1.18
CA LYS A 66 -9.17 7.18 2.41
C LYS A 66 -10.24 8.25 2.15
N LYS A 67 -9.97 9.26 1.31
CA LYS A 67 -10.97 10.25 0.89
C LYS A 67 -12.11 9.61 0.11
N ASP A 68 -11.79 8.63 -0.71
CA ASP A 68 -12.75 7.85 -1.51
C ASP A 68 -13.44 6.74 -0.70
N SER A 69 -13.29 6.72 0.63
CA SER A 69 -13.89 5.77 1.57
C SER A 69 -13.42 4.31 1.41
N PHE A 70 -12.23 4.10 0.83
CA PHE A 70 -11.55 2.80 0.81
C PHE A 70 -10.63 2.63 2.03
N LYS A 71 -10.72 1.45 2.64
CA LYS A 71 -9.87 1.05 3.77
C LYS A 71 -8.51 0.49 3.33
N TYR A 72 -8.42 0.07 2.09
CA TYR A 72 -7.29 -0.68 1.54
C TYR A 72 -6.87 -0.14 0.17
N ILE A 73 -5.58 -0.23 -0.14
CA ILE A 73 -5.01 -0.08 -1.48
C ILE A 73 -4.14 -1.27 -1.89
#